data_AF-A0A7Z2YA93-F1
#
_entry.id   AF-A0A7Z2YA93-F1
#
_cell.length_a   1.000
_cell.length_b   1.000
_cell.length_c   1.000
_cell.angle_alpha   90.00
_cell.angle_beta   90.00
_cell.angle_gamma   90.00
#
_symmetry.space_group_name_H-M   'P 1'
#
loop_
_entity.id
_entity.type
_entity.pdbx_description
1 polymer ?
#
loop_
_entity_poly.entity_id
_entity_poly.type
_entity_poly.pdbx_seq_one_letter_code
_entity_poly.pdbx_strand_id
1 'polypeptide(L)'
;MRLEGTGMEGLVVDLKPLTELMESNGFILGGSWDYERVTYDYKLEAPEKNVTHYIRIQGFAVEGDVDRGDAVIRLLQPLLGRHYYPHGIEYGHQEGFSNDLVERALSLVHKVADGAKKYHTQVPEHIVLDKLKKWAQENENEEVLAKVNELSNDPDRR
;
A
#
# COMPACT_ATOMS: atom_id res chain seq x y z
N MET A 1 13.20 6.06 10.29
CA MET A 1 13.24 4.78 11.04
C MET A 1 12.28 3.79 10.39
N ARG A 2 12.68 2.52 10.24
CA ARG A 2 11.78 1.45 9.79
C ARG A 2 10.92 0.96 10.95
N LEU A 3 9.64 0.71 10.71
CA LEU A 3 8.72 0.12 11.69
C LEU A 3 8.65 -1.39 11.42
N GLU A 4 9.19 -2.18 12.33
CA GLU A 4 9.23 -3.64 12.23
C GLU A 4 8.03 -4.31 12.91
N GLY A 5 7.74 -5.56 12.57
CA GLY A 5 6.67 -6.32 13.23
C GLY A 5 5.25 -5.76 13.00
N THR A 6 5.06 -4.97 11.95
CA THR A 6 3.77 -4.34 11.63
C THR A 6 2.80 -5.29 10.93
N GLY A 7 3.32 -6.33 10.27
CA GLY A 7 2.54 -7.25 9.45
C GLY A 7 2.00 -6.61 8.16
N MET A 8 2.51 -5.44 7.79
CA MET A 8 2.09 -4.70 6.59
C MET A 8 2.97 -4.99 5.38
N GLU A 9 4.25 -5.27 5.61
CA GLU A 9 5.20 -5.60 4.56
C GLU A 9 4.79 -6.87 3.80
N GLY A 10 4.80 -6.79 2.48
CA GLY A 10 4.47 -7.90 1.60
C GLY A 10 2.99 -8.14 1.37
N LEU A 11 2.10 -7.43 2.07
CA LEU A 11 0.68 -7.46 1.74
C LEU A 11 0.47 -6.95 0.32
N VAL A 12 -0.31 -7.70 -0.45
CA VAL A 12 -0.73 -7.38 -1.82
C VAL A 12 -2.21 -7.06 -1.80
N VAL A 13 -2.58 -5.84 -2.20
CA VAL A 13 -3.93 -5.28 -2.08
C VAL A 13 -4.25 -4.40 -3.29
N ASP A 14 -5.49 -4.42 -3.76
CA ASP A 14 -5.95 -3.54 -4.85
C ASP A 14 -5.92 -2.06 -4.42
N LEU A 15 -5.56 -1.17 -5.34
CA LEU A 15 -5.32 0.25 -5.06
C LEU A 15 -6.56 0.97 -4.51
N LYS A 16 -7.74 0.75 -5.09
CA LYS A 16 -9.00 1.40 -4.66
C LYS A 16 -9.33 1.10 -3.18
N PRO A 17 -9.51 -0.17 -2.75
CA PRO A 17 -9.81 -0.46 -1.35
C PRO A 17 -8.65 -0.11 -0.40
N LEU A 18 -7.40 -0.19 -0.87
CA LEU A 18 -6.25 0.28 -0.09
C LEU A 18 -6.34 1.78 0.19
N THR A 19 -6.65 2.59 -0.82
CA THR A 19 -6.75 4.05 -0.69
C THR A 19 -7.89 4.45 0.22
N GLU A 20 -9.08 3.86 0.06
CA GLU A 20 -10.23 4.10 0.94
C GLU A 20 -9.93 3.74 2.39
N LEU A 21 -9.24 2.61 2.63
CA LEU A 21 -8.79 2.21 3.95
C LEU A 21 -7.80 3.21 4.56
N MET A 22 -6.85 3.69 3.78
CA MET A 22 -5.84 4.66 4.24
C MET A 22 -6.48 6.00 4.61
N GLU A 23 -7.30 6.55 3.72
CA GLU A 23 -7.96 7.85 3.89
C GLU A 23 -8.93 7.85 5.08
N SER A 24 -9.72 6.79 5.23
CA SER A 24 -10.60 6.62 6.40
C SER A 24 -9.85 6.51 7.74
N ASN A 25 -8.54 6.25 7.71
CA ASN A 25 -7.66 6.24 8.88
C ASN A 25 -6.75 7.48 8.97
N GLY A 26 -6.98 8.49 8.13
CA GLY A 26 -6.29 9.79 8.17
C GLY A 26 -4.94 9.80 7.47
N PHE A 27 -4.57 8.75 6.74
CA PHE A 27 -3.45 8.79 5.82
C PHE A 27 -3.86 9.51 4.53
N ILE A 28 -2.93 10.25 3.95
CA ILE A 28 -3.17 11.02 2.73
C ILE A 28 -2.31 10.42 1.63
N LEU A 29 -2.92 10.14 0.47
CA LEU A 29 -2.17 9.77 -0.72
C LEU A 29 -1.27 10.94 -1.12
N GLY A 30 0.04 10.71 -1.10
CA GLY A 30 1.05 11.70 -1.43
C GLY A 30 0.98 12.11 -2.89
N GLY A 31 1.16 13.40 -3.16
CA GLY A 31 1.09 13.98 -4.52
C GLY A 31 2.32 13.74 -5.40
N SER A 32 3.00 12.61 -5.27
CA SER A 32 4.09 12.26 -6.18
C SER A 32 3.51 11.62 -7.43
N TRP A 33 3.87 12.14 -8.61
CA TRP A 33 3.56 11.52 -9.90
C TRP A 33 4.47 10.30 -10.10
N ASP A 34 4.12 9.17 -9.50
CA ASP A 34 4.85 7.92 -9.64
C ASP A 34 3.88 6.84 -10.17
N TYR A 35 4.08 6.43 -11.42
CA TYR A 35 3.25 5.42 -12.08
C TYR A 35 3.41 4.03 -11.46
N GLU A 36 4.53 3.78 -10.77
CA GLU A 36 4.86 2.48 -10.21
C GLU A 36 4.65 2.42 -8.70
N ARG A 37 4.43 3.54 -8.02
CA ARG A 37 4.41 3.58 -6.56
C ARG A 37 3.28 4.41 -6.00
N VAL A 38 2.79 3.96 -4.86
CA VAL A 38 1.91 4.73 -3.99
C VAL A 38 2.61 5.06 -2.70
N THR A 39 2.36 6.26 -2.21
CA THR A 39 2.89 6.74 -0.93
C THR A 39 1.73 7.32 -0.13
N TYR A 40 1.47 6.78 1.04
CA TYR A 40 0.48 7.29 1.99
C TYR A 40 1.21 7.86 3.19
N ASP A 41 0.96 9.13 3.50
CA ASP A 41 1.57 9.81 4.64
C ASP A 41 0.51 10.17 5.69
N TYR A 42 0.81 9.88 6.95
CA TYR A 42 0.08 10.40 8.10
C TYR A 42 0.94 11.43 8.80
N LYS A 43 0.47 12.68 8.88
CA LYS A 43 1.17 13.76 9.58
C LYS A 43 1.00 13.63 11.09
N LEU A 44 2.11 13.70 11.82
CA LEU A 44 2.15 13.73 13.28
C LEU A 44 2.60 15.12 13.74
N GLU A 45 1.94 15.63 14.77
CA GLU A 45 2.34 16.88 15.42
C GLU A 45 3.69 16.71 16.11
N ALA A 46 4.60 17.65 15.88
CA ALA A 46 5.91 17.72 16.52
C ALA A 46 5.90 18.86 17.55
N PRO A 47 6.40 18.63 18.79
CA PRO A 47 6.55 19.72 19.76
C PRO A 47 7.62 20.73 19.34
N GLU A 48 8.58 20.32 18.51
CA GLU A 48 9.64 21.19 18.01
C GLU A 48 9.16 22.10 16.87
N LYS A 49 9.56 23.37 16.92
CA LYS A 49 9.28 24.33 15.84
C LYS A 49 9.94 23.88 14.54
N ASN A 50 9.20 24.03 13.44
CA ASN A 50 9.64 23.70 12.07
C ASN A 50 10.01 22.22 11.86
N VAL A 51 9.60 21.34 12.76
CA VAL A 51 9.72 19.89 12.57
C VAL A 51 8.35 19.33 12.27
N THR A 52 8.30 18.31 11.41
CA THR A 52 7.10 17.51 11.18
C THR A 52 7.49 16.05 11.19
N HIS A 53 6.83 15.26 12.04
CA HIS A 53 6.93 13.81 12.00
C HIS A 53 5.87 13.27 11.05
N TYR A 54 6.15 12.15 10.40
CA TYR A 54 5.17 11.50 9.54
C TYR A 54 5.36 9.99 9.54
N ILE A 55 4.26 9.26 9.42
CA ILE A 55 4.27 7.82 9.12
C ILE A 55 4.07 7.70 7.62
N ARG A 56 4.95 6.96 6.97
CA ARG A 56 4.89 6.70 5.53
C ARG A 56 4.67 5.21 5.28
N ILE A 57 3.59 4.90 4.58
CA ILE A 57 3.33 3.57 4.03
C ILE A 57 3.47 3.68 2.53
N GLN A 58 4.30 2.81 1.95
CA GLN A 58 4.55 2.79 0.51
C GLN A 58 4.25 1.42 -0.05
N GLY A 59 3.98 1.38 -1.34
CA GLY A 59 3.92 0.14 -2.09
C GLY A 59 4.27 0.38 -3.55
N PHE A 60 4.58 -0.70 -4.25
CA PHE A 60 4.77 -0.65 -5.70
C PHE A 60 3.68 -1.45 -6.40
N ALA A 61 3.27 -0.99 -7.58
CA ALA A 61 2.39 -1.72 -8.45
C ALA A 61 3.10 -2.99 -8.91
N VAL A 62 2.55 -4.15 -8.57
CA VAL A 62 2.96 -5.44 -9.16
C VAL A 62 2.23 -5.71 -10.47
N GLU A 63 1.14 -4.97 -10.71
CA GLU A 63 0.28 -5.05 -11.88
C GLU A 63 -0.62 -3.80 -11.94
N GLY A 64 -1.23 -3.56 -13.09
CA GLY A 64 -2.08 -2.40 -13.37
C GLY A 64 -1.30 -1.08 -13.39
N ASP A 65 -2.03 0.03 -13.35
CA ASP A 65 -1.47 1.37 -13.39
C ASP A 65 -2.05 2.21 -12.23
N VAL A 66 -1.16 2.88 -11.49
CA VAL A 66 -1.54 3.67 -10.31
C VAL A 66 -2.41 4.86 -10.70
N ASP A 67 -2.11 5.52 -11.82
CA ASP A 67 -2.81 6.69 -12.33
C ASP A 67 -4.20 6.30 -12.88
N ARG A 68 -4.30 5.12 -13.49
CA ARG A 68 -5.57 4.56 -13.97
C ARG A 68 -6.46 4.01 -12.85
N GLY A 69 -5.92 3.83 -11.64
CA GLY A 69 -6.67 3.40 -10.46
C GLY A 69 -6.96 1.89 -10.40
N ASP A 70 -6.35 1.08 -11.27
CA ASP A 70 -6.54 -0.37 -11.34
C ASP A 70 -5.31 -1.16 -10.89
N ALA A 71 -4.33 -0.49 -10.27
CA ALA A 71 -3.11 -1.14 -9.79
C ALA A 71 -3.37 -2.11 -8.64
N VAL A 72 -2.59 -3.18 -8.64
CA VAL A 72 -2.43 -4.07 -7.49
C VAL A 72 -1.12 -3.73 -6.79
N ILE A 73 -1.19 -3.36 -5.52
CA ILE A 73 -0.07 -2.79 -4.79
C ILE A 73 0.53 -3.82 -3.84
N ARG A 74 1.84 -4.04 -3.95
CA ARG A 74 2.62 -4.73 -2.91
C ARG A 74 3.21 -3.72 -1.95
N LEU A 75 2.76 -3.79 -0.69
CA LEU A 75 3.16 -2.91 0.38
C LEU A 75 4.58 -3.20 0.87
N LEU A 76 5.30 -2.14 1.15
CA LEU A 76 6.65 -2.13 1.72
C LEU A 76 6.57 -1.93 3.23
N GLN A 77 7.72 -2.11 3.87
CA GLN A 77 7.88 -1.82 5.28
C GLN A 77 7.56 -0.34 5.59
N PRO A 78 6.65 -0.05 6.54
CA PRO A 78 6.31 1.30 6.93
C PRO A 78 7.49 2.04 7.56
N LEU A 79 7.51 3.37 7.40
CA LEU A 79 8.58 4.24 7.87
C LEU A 79 8.01 5.30 8.82
N LEU A 80 8.75 5.60 9.89
CA LEU A 80 8.58 6.81 10.68
C LEU A 80 9.66 7.80 10.27
N GLY A 81 9.23 8.94 9.73
CA GLY A 81 10.09 9.98 9.18
C GLY A 81 9.97 11.29 9.93
N ARG A 82 10.92 12.17 9.62
CA ARG A 82 10.97 13.55 10.12
C ARG A 82 11.33 14.47 8.96
N HIS A 83 10.74 15.65 8.94
CA HIS A 83 11.09 16.71 8.02
C HIS A 83 11.42 17.98 8.80
N TYR A 84 12.57 18.58 8.50
CA TYR A 84 12.99 19.86 9.06
C TYR A 84 12.75 20.96 8.02
N TYR A 85 11.75 21.79 8.25
CA TYR A 85 11.52 22.95 7.40
C TYR A 85 12.55 24.06 7.73
N PRO A 86 13.05 24.84 6.75
CA PRO A 86 12.74 24.82 5.32
C PRO A 86 13.65 23.94 4.45
N HIS A 87 14.80 23.50 4.95
CA HIS A 87 15.87 22.95 4.09
C HIS A 87 16.04 21.43 4.18
N GLY A 88 15.36 20.76 5.11
CA GLY A 88 15.53 19.33 5.39
C GLY A 88 16.85 18.98 6.10
N ILE A 89 17.63 19.98 6.52
CA ILE A 89 18.93 19.77 7.18
C ILE A 89 18.71 19.46 8.66
N GLU A 90 19.30 18.35 9.12
CA GLU A 90 19.28 17.96 10.52
C GLU A 90 20.37 18.73 11.29
N TYR A 91 19.97 19.62 12.19
CA TYR A 91 20.91 20.37 13.02
C TYR A 91 21.18 19.63 14.33
N GLY A 92 22.04 18.60 14.30
CA GLY A 92 22.76 18.09 15.47
C GLY A 92 21.93 17.67 16.70
N HIS A 93 20.63 17.43 16.57
CA HIS A 93 19.78 16.92 17.65
C HIS A 93 19.79 15.39 17.66
N GLN A 94 19.79 14.80 18.86
CA GLN A 94 19.82 13.35 19.12
C GLN A 94 19.09 12.53 18.04
N GLU A 95 19.84 11.65 17.38
CA GLU A 95 19.30 10.69 16.44
C GLU A 95 18.30 9.79 17.17
N GLY A 96 17.01 9.86 16.79
CA GLY A 96 15.98 9.01 17.36
C GLY A 96 14.60 9.65 17.43
N PHE A 97 13.60 8.81 17.63
CA PHE A 97 12.22 9.18 17.94
C PHE A 97 11.94 8.81 19.39
N SER A 98 11.08 9.57 20.09
CA SER A 98 10.66 9.19 21.44
C SER A 98 9.88 7.87 21.41
N ASN A 99 9.96 7.09 22.48
CA ASN A 99 9.25 5.81 22.57
C ASN A 99 7.74 6.00 22.38
N ASP A 100 7.14 7.01 23.01
CA ASP A 100 5.71 7.34 22.87
C ASP A 100 5.31 7.58 21.40
N LEU A 101 6.18 8.24 20.63
CA LEU A 101 5.95 8.51 19.22
C LEU A 101 6.06 7.24 18.37
N VAL A 102 7.03 6.38 18.67
CA VAL A 102 7.19 5.07 18.02
C VAL A 102 5.99 4.18 18.32
N GLU A 103 5.55 4.10 19.57
CA GLU A 103 4.38 3.31 19.99
C GLU A 103 3.10 3.82 19.32
N ARG A 104 2.90 5.14 19.28
CA ARG A 104 1.78 5.74 18.54
C ARG A 104 1.83 5.39 17.06
N ALA A 105 3.01 5.46 16.43
CA ALA A 105 3.17 5.12 15.03
C ALA A 105 2.87 3.64 14.77
N LEU A 106 3.38 2.74 15.60
CA LEU A 106 3.09 1.31 15.52
C LEU A 106 1.59 1.03 15.66
N SER A 107 0.91 1.65 16.63
CA SER A 107 -0.53 1.48 16.83
C SER A 107 -1.34 1.91 15.61
N LEU A 108 -1.02 3.06 15.00
CA LEU A 108 -1.67 3.55 13.78
C LEU A 108 -1.44 2.59 12.60
N VAL A 109 -0.20 2.10 12.45
CA VAL A 109 0.15 1.15 11.39
C VAL A 109 -0.55 -0.19 11.59
N HIS A 110 -0.59 -0.73 12.81
CA HIS A 110 -1.29 -2.00 13.10
C HIS A 110 -2.78 -1.91 12.75
N LYS A 111 -3.42 -0.78 13.09
CA LYS A 111 -4.84 -0.56 12.76
C LYS A 111 -5.11 -0.66 11.26
N VAL A 112 -4.29 -0.02 10.43
CA VAL A 112 -4.45 -0.10 8.96
C VAL A 112 -3.96 -1.45 8.40
N ALA A 113 -2.94 -2.06 8.98
CA ALA A 113 -2.46 -3.38 8.57
C ALA A 113 -3.55 -4.45 8.77
N ASP A 114 -4.29 -4.42 9.89
CA ASP A 114 -5.39 -5.35 10.14
C ASP A 114 -6.56 -5.17 9.18
N GLY A 115 -6.82 -3.93 8.73
CA GLY A 115 -7.74 -3.65 7.64
C GLY A 115 -7.23 -4.23 6.32
N ALA A 116 -5.97 -3.97 5.98
CA ALA A 116 -5.36 -4.37 4.72
C ALA A 116 -5.27 -5.90 4.58
N LYS A 117 -5.05 -6.64 5.67
CA LYS A 117 -5.07 -8.11 5.69
C LYS A 117 -6.38 -8.71 5.16
N LYS A 118 -7.52 -8.03 5.33
CA LYS A 118 -8.82 -8.50 4.83
C LYS A 118 -8.90 -8.49 3.31
N TYR A 119 -8.16 -7.56 2.68
CA TYR A 119 -8.05 -7.42 1.24
C TYR A 119 -6.78 -8.06 0.69
N HIS A 120 -6.02 -8.78 1.54
CA HIS A 120 -4.79 -9.39 1.09
C HIS A 120 -5.07 -10.58 0.20
N THR A 121 -4.72 -10.43 -1.08
CA THR A 121 -4.80 -11.51 -2.06
C THR A 121 -3.41 -12.09 -2.26
N GLN A 122 -3.20 -13.37 -1.92
CA GLN A 122 -1.91 -14.03 -2.12
C GLN A 122 -1.55 -14.17 -3.61
N VAL A 123 -2.56 -14.22 -4.48
CA VAL A 123 -2.42 -14.26 -5.93
C VAL A 123 -3.53 -13.40 -6.53
N PRO A 124 -3.23 -12.25 -7.17
CA PRO A 124 -4.23 -11.42 -7.83
C PRO A 124 -5.16 -12.23 -8.72
N GLU A 125 -6.46 -11.90 -8.75
CA GLU A 125 -7.49 -12.69 -9.46
C GLU A 125 -7.14 -12.89 -10.94
N HIS A 126 -6.67 -11.86 -11.63
CA HIS A 126 -6.27 -11.97 -13.03
C HIS A 126 -5.09 -12.96 -13.23
N ILE A 127 -4.12 -13.06 -12.31
CA ILE A 127 -3.04 -14.07 -12.38
C ILE A 127 -3.64 -15.47 -12.28
N VAL A 128 -4.68 -15.64 -11.44
CA VAL A 128 -5.41 -16.90 -11.35
C VAL A 128 -6.14 -17.19 -12.66
N LEU A 129 -6.82 -16.19 -13.23
CA LEU A 129 -7.55 -16.30 -14.50
C LEU A 129 -6.60 -16.61 -15.67
N ASP A 130 -5.44 -15.96 -15.75
CA ASP A 130 -4.43 -16.20 -16.79
C ASP A 130 -3.82 -17.60 -16.68
N LYS A 131 -3.51 -18.05 -15.46
CA LYS A 131 -3.05 -19.42 -15.21
C LYS A 131 -4.11 -20.45 -15.60
N LEU A 132 -5.38 -20.21 -15.25
CA LEU A 132 -6.50 -21.06 -15.61
C LEU A 132 -6.72 -21.08 -17.13
N LYS A 133 -6.61 -19.92 -17.79
CA LYS A 133 -6.72 -19.80 -19.25
C LYS A 133 -5.65 -20.63 -19.95
N LYS A 134 -4.39 -20.48 -19.51
CA LYS A 134 -3.26 -21.24 -20.05
C LYS A 134 -3.44 -22.74 -19.83
N TRP A 135 -3.81 -23.15 -18.62
CA TRP A 135 -4.08 -24.55 -18.31
C TRP A 135 -5.23 -25.12 -19.17
N ALA A 136 -6.31 -24.36 -19.35
CA ALA A 136 -7.45 -24.80 -20.15
C ALA A 136 -7.11 -24.93 -21.64
N GLN A 137 -6.23 -24.06 -22.17
CA GLN A 137 -5.69 -24.20 -23.54
C GLN A 137 -4.85 -25.48 -23.68
N GLU A 138 -3.97 -25.76 -22.71
CA GLU A 138 -3.11 -26.94 -22.72
C GLU A 138 -3.88 -28.27 -22.63
N ASN A 139 -5.07 -28.24 -22.04
CA ASN A 139 -5.93 -29.43 -21.83
C ASN A 139 -7.16 -29.45 -22.75
N GLU A 140 -7.24 -28.56 -23.75
CA GLU A 140 -8.36 -28.44 -24.69
C GLU A 140 -9.74 -28.34 -23.98
N ASN A 141 -9.79 -27.68 -22.83
CA ASN A 141 -10.99 -27.56 -22.01
C ASN A 141 -11.78 -26.28 -22.38
N GLU A 142 -12.72 -26.43 -23.32
CA GLU A 142 -13.54 -25.32 -23.81
C GLU A 142 -14.48 -24.71 -22.75
N GLU A 143 -14.97 -25.52 -21.80
CA GLU A 143 -15.88 -25.06 -20.75
C GLU A 143 -15.19 -24.05 -19.82
N VAL A 144 -13.97 -24.37 -19.38
CA VAL A 144 -13.18 -23.49 -18.53
C VAL A 144 -12.74 -22.24 -19.30
N LEU A 145 -12.39 -22.35 -20.58
CA LEU A 145 -12.06 -21.20 -21.42
C LEU A 145 -13.24 -20.22 -21.56
N ALA A 146 -14.44 -20.73 -21.79
CA ALA A 146 -15.65 -19.91 -21.87
C ALA A 146 -15.89 -19.17 -20.55
N LYS A 147 -15.76 -19.87 -19.42
CA LYS A 147 -15.98 -19.27 -18.09
C LYS A 147 -14.94 -18.21 -17.74
N VAL A 148 -13.66 -18.44 -18.06
CA VAL A 148 -12.59 -17.45 -17.82
C VAL A 148 -12.81 -16.19 -18.66
N ASN A 149 -13.22 -16.33 -19.93
CA ASN A 149 -13.49 -15.19 -20.80
C ASN A 149 -14.74 -14.39 -20.37
N GLU A 150 -15.75 -15.06 -19.82
CA GLU A 150 -16.91 -14.40 -19.20
C GLU A 150 -16.47 -13.57 -17.99
N LEU A 151 -15.72 -14.17 -17.06
CA LEU A 151 -15.23 -13.51 -15.84
C LEU A 151 -14.28 -12.34 -16.13
N SER A 152 -13.45 -12.44 -17.17
CA SER A 152 -12.50 -11.37 -17.56
C SER A 152 -13.19 -10.15 -18.20
N ASN A 153 -14.42 -10.31 -18.68
CA ASN A 153 -15.19 -9.27 -19.36
C ASN A 153 -16.30 -8.66 -18.48
N ASP A 154 -16.39 -9.06 -17.20
CA ASP A 154 -17.37 -8.53 -16.25
C ASP A 154 -17.13 -7.02 -16.02
N PRO A 155 -18.01 -6.12 -16.49
CA PRO A 155 -17.83 -4.67 -16.37
C PRO A 155 -17.96 -4.18 -14.93
N ASP A 156 -18.69 -4.91 -14.09
CA ASP A 156 -18.93 -4.56 -12.68
C ASP A 156 -17.72 -4.93 -11.78
N ARG A 157 -16.68 -5.57 -12.35
CA ARG A 157 -15.44 -5.97 -11.66
C ARG A 157 -14.21 -5.15 -12.07
N ARG A 158 -14.35 -4.07 -12.84
CA ARG A 158 -13.25 -3.17 -13.28
C ARG A 158 -13.20 -1.84 -12.50
#